data_AF-A0A840IFF3-F1
#
_entry.id   AF-A0A840IFF3-F1
#
_cell.length_a   1.000
_cell.length_b   1.000
_cell.length_c   1.000
_cell.angle_alpha   90.00
_cell.angle_beta   90.00
_cell.angle_gamma   90.00
#
_symmetry.space_group_name_H-M   'P 1'
#
loop_
_entity.id
_entity.type
_entity.pdbx_description
1 polymer ?
#
loop_
_entity_poly.entity_id
_entity_poly.type
_entity_poly.pdbx_seq_one_letter_code
_entity_poly.pdbx_strand_id
1 'polypeptide(L)'
;MTLRGTVLAALAAMIAAGVGAAAAGAASDPGVRLTAAFPRDARLGAETPVAVGLKIAPRHLPAPVEELRLRFPDTLGIATSGLGAATCSRPAADFEKVMIAAVRLAGCSPNAVMGRGTARAEVRLGGHDRASSLVIPELANVTMLAAPFRADRFGLLFLANGQRPFGVTLAFAGEIGPAPRPFGGSLVMRVPPVPNQFDAVVALTQIAFEIGARDIRYRRGSGARASWYRPEGIVLPRRCPRAGFRFELELRLADGRRPRASAVAPCPRPATG
;
A
#
# COMPACT_ATOMS: atom_id res chain seq x y z
N MET A 1 18.92 -31.95 70.38
CA MET A 1 20.17 -31.82 69.60
C MET A 1 19.85 -32.26 68.18
N THR A 2 19.55 -31.31 67.28
CA THR A 2 20.39 -30.93 66.11
C THR A 2 20.40 -32.00 65.01
N LEU A 3 20.19 -31.76 63.71
CA LEU A 3 19.98 -30.57 62.89
C LEU A 3 19.70 -31.08 61.45
N ARG A 4 18.83 -30.39 60.70
CA ARG A 4 18.92 -30.06 59.25
C ARG A 4 19.26 -31.13 58.20
N GLY A 5 18.41 -31.22 57.17
CA GLY A 5 18.81 -31.78 55.87
C GLY A 5 17.69 -31.95 54.83
N THR A 6 16.76 -30.99 54.73
CA THR A 6 15.63 -31.01 53.79
C THR A 6 15.97 -30.36 52.44
N VAL A 7 15.53 -31.03 51.37
CA VAL A 7 14.91 -30.43 50.17
C VAL A 7 15.85 -29.69 49.21
N LEU A 8 16.42 -30.41 48.23
CA LEU A 8 16.93 -29.83 46.97
C LEU A 8 17.23 -30.94 45.94
N ALA A 9 16.22 -31.72 45.53
CA ALA A 9 16.42 -32.74 44.48
C ALA A 9 15.17 -33.11 43.64
N ALA A 10 14.15 -32.25 43.57
CA ALA A 10 12.89 -32.60 42.88
C ALA A 10 12.31 -31.50 41.97
N LEU A 11 13.15 -30.71 41.29
CA LEU A 11 12.70 -29.60 40.42
C LEU A 11 13.51 -29.49 39.11
N ALA A 12 13.88 -30.62 38.50
CA ALA A 12 14.65 -30.65 37.26
C ALA A 12 14.02 -31.47 36.11
N ALA A 13 12.79 -31.99 36.27
CA ALA A 13 12.16 -32.90 35.28
C ALA A 13 10.79 -32.42 34.75
N MET A 14 10.56 -31.10 34.68
CA MET A 14 9.38 -30.50 34.02
C MET A 14 9.78 -29.28 33.17
N ILE A 15 10.83 -29.41 32.35
CA ILE A 15 11.17 -28.44 31.30
C ILE A 15 11.40 -29.23 30.00
N ALA A 16 10.39 -30.00 29.59
CA ALA A 16 10.42 -30.75 28.33
C ALA A 16 9.01 -30.95 27.72
N ALA A 17 8.06 -30.05 28.03
CA ALA A 17 6.75 -30.04 27.40
C ALA A 17 6.67 -28.87 26.41
N GLY A 18 6.74 -29.22 25.13
CA GLY A 18 6.75 -28.37 23.96
C GLY A 18 5.91 -27.09 24.04
N VAL A 19 6.60 -25.95 24.09
CA VAL A 19 6.07 -24.71 23.54
C VAL A 19 6.31 -24.78 22.03
N GLY A 20 5.51 -25.63 21.37
CA GLY A 20 5.30 -25.54 19.94
C GLY A 20 4.59 -24.22 19.68
N ALA A 21 5.35 -23.15 19.47
CA ALA A 21 4.83 -21.90 18.95
C ALA A 21 4.29 -22.20 17.56
N ALA A 22 3.01 -22.58 17.48
CA ALA A 22 2.25 -22.52 16.26
C ALA A 22 2.39 -21.07 15.77
N ALA A 23 3.18 -20.88 14.72
CA ALA A 23 3.16 -19.65 13.97
C ALA A 23 1.72 -19.48 13.52
N ALA A 24 0.96 -18.66 14.24
CA ALA A 24 -0.36 -18.25 13.84
C ALA A 24 -0.18 -17.54 12.50
N GLY A 25 -0.28 -18.30 11.42
CA GLY A 25 -0.39 -17.75 10.09
C GLY A 25 -1.61 -16.86 10.16
N ALA A 26 -1.38 -15.54 10.13
CA ALA A 26 -2.46 -14.56 10.18
C ALA A 26 -3.48 -14.96 9.12
N ALA A 27 -4.63 -15.45 9.57
CA ALA A 27 -5.68 -15.91 8.67
C ALA A 27 -6.06 -14.73 7.77
N SER A 28 -6.07 -14.96 6.46
CA SER A 28 -6.56 -13.97 5.53
C SER A 28 -8.07 -13.85 5.73
N ASP A 29 -8.55 -12.62 5.91
CA ASP A 29 -9.97 -12.34 6.08
C ASP A 29 -10.70 -12.65 4.76
N PRO A 30 -11.78 -13.45 4.76
CA PRO A 30 -12.50 -13.80 3.54
C PRO A 30 -13.08 -12.59 2.80
N GLY A 31 -13.27 -11.45 3.49
CA GLY A 31 -13.73 -10.20 2.90
C GLY A 31 -12.65 -9.40 2.17
N VAL A 32 -11.37 -9.79 2.24
CA VAL A 32 -10.25 -9.04 1.69
C VAL A 32 -9.34 -9.92 0.85
N ARG A 33 -9.11 -9.51 -0.39
CA ARG A 33 -8.20 -10.20 -1.30
C ARG A 33 -7.07 -9.28 -1.76
N LEU A 34 -5.85 -9.67 -1.43
CA LEU A 34 -4.63 -9.08 -1.96
C LEU A 34 -4.16 -9.84 -3.19
N THR A 35 -3.60 -9.11 -4.15
CA THR A 35 -2.90 -9.64 -5.32
C THR A 35 -1.62 -8.86 -5.51
N ALA A 36 -0.56 -9.54 -5.90
CA ALA A 36 0.72 -8.93 -6.25
C ALA A 36 1.28 -9.68 -7.46
N ALA A 37 1.81 -8.95 -8.43
CA ALA A 37 2.34 -9.53 -9.66
C ALA A 37 3.42 -8.66 -10.27
N PHE A 38 4.29 -9.31 -11.05
CA PHE A 38 5.18 -8.64 -11.98
C PHE A 38 4.63 -8.82 -13.41
N PRO A 39 4.98 -7.93 -14.36
CA PRO A 39 4.70 -8.14 -15.77
C PRO A 39 5.23 -9.48 -16.28
N ARG A 40 4.59 -10.03 -17.33
CA ARG A 40 4.98 -11.32 -17.91
C ARG A 40 6.40 -11.34 -18.48
N ASP A 41 6.88 -10.20 -18.92
CA ASP A 41 8.22 -9.97 -19.47
C ASP A 41 9.24 -9.57 -18.39
N ALA A 42 8.86 -9.51 -17.11
CA ALA A 42 9.79 -9.28 -16.01
C ALA A 42 10.93 -10.30 -15.99
N ARG A 43 12.10 -9.86 -15.51
CA ARG A 43 13.30 -10.69 -15.37
C ARG A 43 13.97 -10.41 -14.04
N LEU A 44 14.52 -11.45 -13.42
CA LEU A 44 15.36 -11.30 -12.23
C LEU A 44 16.61 -10.47 -12.55
N GLY A 45 17.01 -9.58 -11.65
CA GLY A 45 18.15 -8.67 -11.84
C GLY A 45 17.87 -7.46 -12.73
N ALA A 46 16.66 -7.33 -13.29
CA ALA A 46 16.26 -6.22 -14.14
C ALA A 46 15.24 -5.29 -13.44
N GLU A 47 15.18 -4.05 -13.91
CA GLU A 47 14.15 -3.10 -13.53
C GLU A 47 12.77 -3.58 -13.96
N THR A 48 11.84 -3.63 -13.02
CA THR A 48 10.52 -4.21 -13.23
C THR A 48 9.48 -3.46 -12.40
N PRO A 49 8.33 -3.06 -12.98
CA PRO A 49 7.25 -2.51 -12.17
C PRO A 49 6.57 -3.59 -11.33
N VAL A 50 5.97 -3.19 -10.22
CA VAL A 50 5.24 -4.08 -9.32
C VAL A 50 3.78 -3.69 -9.29
N ALA A 51 2.91 -4.61 -9.71
CA ALA A 51 1.47 -4.45 -9.65
C ALA A 51 0.95 -5.01 -8.32
N VAL A 52 0.18 -4.20 -7.59
CA VAL A 52 -0.50 -4.58 -6.36
C VAL A 52 -1.98 -4.25 -6.49
N GLY A 53 -2.84 -5.20 -6.13
CA GLY A 53 -4.28 -5.04 -6.18
C GLY A 53 -4.94 -5.52 -4.90
N LEU A 54 -5.92 -4.77 -4.43
CA LEU A 54 -6.76 -5.06 -3.29
C LEU A 54 -8.21 -5.07 -3.75
N LYS A 55 -8.94 -6.12 -3.37
CA LYS A 55 -10.41 -6.20 -3.47
C LYS A 55 -11.00 -6.40 -2.09
N ILE A 56 -12.00 -5.61 -1.77
CA ILE A 56 -12.77 -5.66 -0.54
C ILE A 56 -14.20 -6.05 -0.91
N ALA A 57 -14.69 -7.14 -0.34
CA ALA A 57 -16.04 -7.58 -0.56
C ALA A 57 -17.02 -6.63 0.17
N PRO A 58 -17.95 -5.96 -0.54
CA PRO A 58 -18.80 -4.92 0.05
C PRO A 58 -19.65 -5.37 1.24
N ARG A 59 -20.10 -6.64 1.21
CA ARG A 59 -20.92 -7.26 2.26
C ARG A 59 -20.15 -7.49 3.57
N HIS A 60 -18.81 -7.51 3.52
CA HIS A 60 -17.97 -7.87 4.65
C HIS A 60 -17.34 -6.66 5.34
N LEU A 61 -17.17 -5.52 4.65
CA LEU A 61 -16.53 -4.32 5.21
C LEU A 61 -17.31 -3.03 4.85
N PRO A 62 -18.43 -2.72 5.55
CA PRO A 62 -19.19 -1.50 5.28
C PRO A 62 -18.51 -0.21 5.76
N ALA A 63 -17.56 -0.31 6.69
CA ALA A 63 -16.89 0.86 7.27
C ALA A 63 -15.81 1.42 6.33
N PRO A 64 -15.63 2.75 6.28
CA PRO A 64 -14.54 3.38 5.55
C PRO A 64 -13.16 2.83 5.97
N VAL A 65 -12.26 2.71 5.00
CA VAL A 65 -10.84 2.41 5.25
C VAL A 65 -10.17 3.69 5.70
N GLU A 66 -9.48 3.67 6.83
CA GLU A 66 -8.69 4.80 7.37
C GLU A 66 -7.19 4.60 7.16
N GLU A 67 -6.72 3.36 7.17
CA GLU A 67 -5.33 3.01 6.91
C GLU A 67 -5.24 1.75 6.05
N LEU A 68 -4.30 1.78 5.11
CA LEU A 68 -3.82 0.61 4.38
C LEU A 68 -2.34 0.47 4.66
N ARG A 69 -1.94 -0.70 5.15
CA ARG A 69 -0.55 -1.06 5.38
C ARG A 69 -0.17 -2.26 4.53
N LEU A 70 0.69 -2.03 3.54
CA LEU A 70 1.24 -3.08 2.68
C LEU A 70 2.69 -3.36 3.09
N ARG A 71 2.95 -4.56 3.61
CA ARG A 71 4.29 -5.09 3.83
C ARG A 71 4.77 -5.80 2.57
N PHE A 72 6.03 -5.57 2.19
CA PHE A 72 6.65 -6.09 0.98
C PHE A 72 8.08 -6.59 1.25
N PRO A 73 8.65 -7.45 0.37
CA PRO A 73 9.99 -7.98 0.55
C PRO A 73 11.05 -6.87 0.58
N ASP A 74 12.05 -7.00 1.46
CA ASP A 74 13.23 -6.12 1.51
C ASP A 74 13.90 -5.95 0.14
N THR A 75 13.97 -7.04 -0.62
CA THR A 75 14.62 -7.13 -1.93
C THR A 75 14.01 -6.25 -3.03
N LEU A 76 12.82 -5.66 -2.83
CA LEU A 76 12.21 -4.78 -3.84
C LEU A 76 12.76 -3.35 -3.81
N GLY A 77 13.48 -2.91 -2.77
CA GLY A 77 14.18 -1.63 -2.79
C GLY A 77 13.33 -0.42 -3.22
N ILE A 78 12.03 -0.38 -2.90
CA ILE A 78 11.10 0.63 -3.45
C ILE A 78 11.58 2.06 -3.14
N ALA A 79 12.02 2.29 -1.90
CA ALA A 79 12.55 3.58 -1.45
C ALA A 79 13.91 3.95 -2.08
N THR A 80 14.61 2.99 -2.70
CA THR A 80 15.94 3.16 -3.30
C THR A 80 15.94 2.98 -4.82
N SER A 81 14.76 2.91 -5.44
CA SER A 81 14.58 2.50 -6.85
C SER A 81 14.86 3.61 -7.88
N GLY A 82 15.24 4.82 -7.45
CA GLY A 82 15.34 5.99 -8.36
C GLY A 82 13.99 6.56 -8.81
N LEU A 83 12.87 5.90 -8.46
CA LEU A 83 11.53 6.47 -8.59
C LEU A 83 11.36 7.64 -7.63
N GLY A 84 10.66 8.68 -8.08
CA GLY A 84 10.44 9.90 -7.31
C GLY A 84 11.65 10.83 -7.31
N ALA A 85 12.29 11.01 -8.47
CA ALA A 85 13.48 11.85 -8.62
C ALA A 85 13.26 13.34 -8.29
N ALA A 86 12.01 13.75 -8.04
CA ALA A 86 11.68 15.00 -7.39
C ALA A 86 10.67 14.74 -6.26
N THR A 87 10.64 15.59 -5.24
CA THR A 87 9.63 15.52 -4.17
C THR A 87 8.50 16.49 -4.46
N CYS A 88 7.26 16.11 -4.14
CA CYS A 88 6.15 17.04 -4.07
C CYS A 88 6.09 17.70 -2.69
N SER A 89 6.47 18.97 -2.61
CA SER A 89 6.75 19.69 -1.37
C SER A 89 5.52 20.34 -0.70
N ARG A 90 4.32 20.22 -1.27
CA ARG A 90 3.13 20.79 -0.64
C ARG A 90 2.62 19.89 0.51
N PRO A 91 2.19 20.44 1.64
CA PRO A 91 1.48 19.70 2.68
C PRO A 91 0.22 19.01 2.13
N ALA A 92 -0.09 17.78 2.59
CA ALA A 92 -1.30 17.05 2.22
C ALA A 92 -2.59 17.89 2.41
N ALA A 93 -2.69 18.62 3.52
CA ALA A 93 -3.81 19.50 3.84
C ALA A 93 -3.97 20.69 2.88
N ASP A 94 -2.88 21.12 2.22
CA ASP A 94 -2.96 22.19 1.21
C ASP A 94 -3.55 21.68 -0.11
N PHE A 95 -3.64 20.37 -0.30
CA PHE A 95 -4.32 19.77 -1.45
C PHE A 95 -5.82 19.59 -1.22
N GLU A 96 -6.27 19.46 0.04
CA GLU A 96 -7.70 19.49 0.39
C GLU A 96 -8.35 20.82 -0.02
N LYS A 97 -7.57 21.91 -0.01
CA LYS A 97 -7.99 23.26 -0.45
C LYS A 97 -7.93 23.45 -1.97
N VAL A 98 -7.22 22.59 -2.71
CA VAL A 98 -7.06 22.66 -4.17
C VAL A 98 -8.10 21.75 -4.84
N MET A 99 -9.31 21.74 -4.31
CA MET A 99 -10.48 21.10 -4.92
C MET A 99 -10.99 21.86 -6.17
N ILE A 100 -10.41 23.01 -6.50
CA ILE A 100 -10.92 23.91 -7.54
C ILE A 100 -9.76 24.41 -8.40
N ALA A 101 -9.25 23.54 -9.26
CA ALA A 101 -8.68 23.84 -10.57
C ALA A 101 -8.00 22.57 -11.09
N ALA A 102 -8.20 22.27 -12.37
CA ALA A 102 -7.66 21.11 -13.08
C ALA A 102 -6.12 21.11 -13.23
N VAL A 103 -5.38 21.29 -12.14
CA VAL A 103 -3.92 21.23 -12.15
C VAL A 103 -3.52 19.75 -12.14
N ARG A 104 -3.06 19.26 -13.30
CA ARG A 104 -2.47 17.92 -13.43
C ARG A 104 -1.41 17.73 -12.34
N LEU A 105 -1.51 16.62 -11.60
CA LEU A 105 -0.63 16.30 -10.47
C LEU A 105 -0.62 17.33 -9.33
N ALA A 106 -1.66 18.18 -9.23
CA ALA A 106 -1.82 19.19 -8.20
C ALA A 106 -0.60 20.15 -8.02
N GLY A 107 0.12 20.40 -9.13
CA GLY A 107 1.29 21.26 -9.16
C GLY A 107 2.61 20.53 -8.89
N CYS A 108 2.59 19.22 -8.64
CA CYS A 108 3.79 18.41 -8.49
C CYS A 108 4.49 18.19 -9.84
N SER A 109 5.83 18.09 -9.80
CA SER A 109 6.63 17.71 -10.97
C SER A 109 6.27 16.30 -11.47
N PRO A 110 6.25 16.04 -12.79
CA PRO A 110 6.18 14.67 -13.32
C PRO A 110 7.27 13.74 -12.76
N ASN A 111 8.43 14.30 -12.37
CA ASN A 111 9.53 13.56 -11.76
C ASN A 111 9.22 13.04 -10.36
N ALA A 112 8.14 13.53 -9.72
CA ALA A 112 7.68 13.00 -8.45
C ALA A 112 6.83 11.74 -8.59
N VAL A 113 6.37 11.39 -9.80
CA VAL A 113 5.50 10.22 -10.00
C VAL A 113 6.26 8.92 -9.79
N MET A 114 5.83 8.12 -8.82
CA MET A 114 6.38 6.80 -8.52
C MET A 114 5.48 5.65 -8.98
N GLY A 115 4.16 5.89 -9.04
CA GLY A 115 3.20 4.86 -9.42
C GLY A 115 1.87 5.43 -9.87
N ARG A 116 1.10 4.60 -10.56
CA ARG A 116 -0.23 4.93 -11.07
C ARG A 116 -1.17 3.76 -10.86
N GLY A 117 -2.46 4.05 -10.78
CA GLY A 117 -3.46 3.05 -10.48
C GLY A 117 -4.88 3.54 -10.65
N THR A 118 -5.80 2.69 -10.24
CA THR A 118 -7.23 2.97 -10.18
C THR A 118 -7.80 2.52 -8.85
N ALA A 119 -8.88 3.18 -8.42
CA ALA A 119 -9.66 2.78 -7.27
C ALA A 119 -11.15 2.77 -7.63
N ARG A 120 -11.89 1.92 -6.93
CA ARG A 120 -13.35 1.89 -6.95
C ARG A 120 -13.84 1.99 -5.52
N ALA A 121 -14.79 2.88 -5.31
CA ALA A 121 -15.50 3.03 -4.05
C ALA A 121 -17.00 2.85 -4.28
N GLU A 122 -17.71 2.50 -3.22
CA GLU A 122 -19.17 2.57 -3.14
C GLU A 122 -19.54 3.76 -2.26
N VAL A 123 -20.35 4.66 -2.79
CA VAL A 123 -20.96 5.75 -2.06
C VAL A 123 -22.38 5.33 -1.70
N ARG A 124 -22.71 5.32 -0.41
CA ARG A 124 -24.04 4.97 0.09
C ARG A 124 -24.73 6.23 0.58
N LEU A 125 -25.82 6.63 -0.08
CA LEU A 125 -26.64 7.80 0.27
C LEU A 125 -27.84 7.39 1.12
N GLY A 126 -28.22 8.22 2.11
CA GLY A 126 -29.41 8.04 2.95
C GLY A 126 -29.12 7.33 4.29
N GLY A 127 -28.10 7.80 5.00
CA GLY A 127 -27.22 7.13 5.95
C GLY A 127 -27.79 6.52 7.24
N HIS A 128 -29.10 6.26 7.34
CA HIS A 128 -29.68 5.70 8.57
C HIS A 128 -30.50 4.41 8.38
N ASP A 129 -31.03 4.15 7.18
CA ASP A 129 -31.73 2.90 6.88
C ASP A 129 -31.02 2.10 5.79
N ARG A 130 -30.46 0.94 6.17
CA ARG A 130 -29.79 0.01 5.25
C ARG A 130 -30.74 -0.54 4.18
N ALA A 131 -32.04 -0.55 4.42
CA ALA A 131 -33.03 -1.03 3.46
C ALA A 131 -33.29 -0.03 2.33
N SER A 132 -32.99 1.25 2.56
CA SER A 132 -33.32 2.36 1.64
C SER A 132 -32.08 3.11 1.11
N SER A 133 -30.87 2.60 1.40
CA SER A 133 -29.62 3.23 0.98
C SER A 133 -29.33 3.03 -0.51
N LEU A 134 -29.22 4.13 -1.27
CA LEU A 134 -28.79 4.08 -2.67
C LEU A 134 -27.27 3.89 -2.74
N VAL A 135 -26.82 2.81 -3.38
CA VAL A 135 -25.39 2.50 -3.57
C VAL A 135 -24.95 2.92 -4.97
N ILE A 136 -23.99 3.83 -5.03
CA ILE A 136 -23.47 4.41 -6.26
C ILE A 136 -21.97 4.10 -6.37
N PRO A 137 -21.50 3.43 -7.44
CA PRO A 137 -20.08 3.21 -7.63
C PRO A 137 -19.38 4.50 -8.07
N GLU A 138 -18.25 4.82 -7.45
CA GLU A 138 -17.34 5.89 -7.85
C GLU A 138 -16.02 5.26 -8.33
N LEU A 139 -15.51 5.73 -9.46
CA LEU A 139 -14.21 5.35 -9.99
C LEU A 139 -13.21 6.50 -9.83
N ALA A 140 -11.97 6.18 -9.47
CA ALA A 140 -10.91 7.16 -9.34
C ALA A 140 -9.61 6.69 -9.99
N ASN A 141 -8.85 7.63 -10.55
CA ASN A 141 -7.45 7.41 -10.93
C ASN A 141 -6.56 7.76 -9.74
N VAL A 142 -5.67 6.85 -9.36
CA VAL A 142 -4.73 7.04 -8.25
C VAL A 142 -3.34 7.32 -8.82
N THR A 143 -2.67 8.35 -8.31
CA THR A 143 -1.25 8.62 -8.59
C THR A 143 -0.48 8.64 -7.28
N MET A 144 0.60 7.88 -7.21
CA MET A 144 1.53 7.88 -6.09
C MET A 144 2.72 8.76 -6.44
N LEU A 145 2.99 9.74 -5.58
CA LEU A 145 4.03 10.74 -5.73
C LEU A 145 5.02 10.63 -4.58
N ALA A 146 6.30 10.86 -4.85
CA ALA A 146 7.29 11.08 -3.81
C ALA A 146 7.00 12.39 -3.09
N ALA A 147 7.16 12.39 -1.77
CA ALA A 147 7.04 13.55 -0.90
C ALA A 147 8.28 13.64 0.00
N PRO A 148 8.53 14.78 0.67
CA PRO A 148 9.64 14.92 1.59
C PRO A 148 9.66 13.84 2.67
N PHE A 149 10.86 13.41 3.06
CA PHE A 149 11.05 12.48 4.17
C PHE A 149 10.48 13.05 5.48
N ARG A 150 9.94 12.17 6.32
CA ARG A 150 9.52 12.52 7.69
C ARG A 150 10.01 11.44 8.66
N ALA A 151 10.76 11.84 9.69
CA ALA A 151 11.27 10.95 10.72
C ALA A 151 11.91 9.66 10.14
N ASP A 152 12.86 9.84 9.22
CA ASP A 152 13.60 8.77 8.52
C ASP A 152 12.75 7.82 7.66
N ARG A 153 11.50 8.21 7.37
CA ARG A 153 10.62 7.50 6.43
C ARG A 153 10.52 8.26 5.12
N PHE A 154 10.53 7.52 4.02
CA PHE A 154 10.34 8.07 2.70
C PHE A 154 8.89 8.53 2.56
N GLY A 155 8.67 9.82 2.32
CA GLY A 155 7.33 10.39 2.24
C GLY A 155 6.63 10.04 0.94
N LEU A 156 5.31 9.81 1.01
CA LEU A 156 4.44 9.65 -0.15
C LEU A 156 3.27 10.62 -0.10
N LEU A 157 2.81 11.00 -1.29
CA LEU A 157 1.54 11.67 -1.50
C LEU A 157 0.74 10.87 -2.52
N PHE A 158 -0.50 10.54 -2.17
CA PHE A 158 -1.44 9.89 -3.06
C PHE A 158 -2.48 10.90 -3.52
N LEU A 159 -2.70 10.96 -4.83
CA LEU A 159 -3.77 11.75 -5.46
C LEU A 159 -4.77 10.79 -6.08
N ALA A 160 -5.99 10.74 -5.55
CA ALA A 160 -7.11 9.99 -6.10
C ALA A 160 -8.09 10.97 -6.76
N ASN A 161 -8.13 10.99 -8.09
CA ASN A 161 -9.04 11.83 -8.85
C ASN A 161 -10.29 11.02 -9.22
N GLY A 162 -11.38 11.27 -8.49
CA GLY A 162 -12.70 10.74 -8.80
C GLY A 162 -13.19 11.20 -10.16
N GLN A 163 -13.96 10.35 -10.83
CA GLN A 163 -14.43 10.60 -12.20
C GLN A 163 -15.93 10.87 -12.22
N ARG A 164 -16.74 9.89 -11.77
CA ARG A 164 -18.20 9.95 -11.82
C ARG A 164 -18.82 9.01 -10.77
N PRO A 165 -19.99 9.39 -10.22
CA PRO A 165 -20.69 10.66 -10.46
C PRO A 165 -20.22 11.83 -9.56
N PHE A 166 -19.43 11.59 -8.52
CA PHE A 166 -19.07 12.62 -7.54
C PHE A 166 -17.84 13.43 -7.94
N GLY A 167 -16.89 12.85 -8.68
CA GLY A 167 -15.76 13.61 -9.24
C GLY A 167 -14.81 14.22 -8.20
N VAL A 168 -14.80 13.67 -6.98
CA VAL A 168 -14.04 14.22 -5.84
C VAL A 168 -12.55 13.91 -6.01
N THR A 169 -11.70 14.90 -5.79
CA THR A 169 -10.26 14.69 -5.72
C THR A 169 -9.84 14.56 -4.26
N LEU A 170 -9.21 13.45 -3.91
CA LEU A 170 -8.64 13.23 -2.59
C LEU A 170 -7.13 13.25 -2.67
N ALA A 171 -6.50 13.93 -1.73
CA ALA A 171 -5.06 13.95 -1.58
C ALA A 171 -4.72 13.52 -0.16
N PHE A 172 -3.81 12.57 -0.02
CA PHE A 172 -3.48 12.05 1.30
C PHE A 172 -2.06 11.54 1.42
N ALA A 173 -1.54 11.66 2.63
CA ALA A 173 -0.17 11.31 2.95
C ALA A 173 0.00 9.80 3.12
N GLY A 174 1.18 9.32 2.75
CA GLY A 174 1.68 8.03 3.16
C GLY A 174 3.17 8.05 3.38
N GLU A 175 3.70 6.88 3.65
CA GLU A 175 5.11 6.71 3.96
C GLU A 175 5.58 5.31 3.59
N ILE A 176 6.86 5.20 3.24
CA ILE A 176 7.57 3.93 3.15
C ILE A 176 8.60 3.91 4.29
N GLY A 177 8.57 2.83 5.06
CA GLY A 177 9.50 2.59 6.15
C GLY A 177 9.84 1.11 6.30
N PRO A 178 10.65 0.75 7.30
CA PRO A 178 11.02 -0.63 7.55
C PRO A 178 9.83 -1.48 8.03
N ALA A 179 9.88 -2.78 7.75
CA ALA A 179 8.94 -3.78 8.28
C ALA A 179 9.68 -4.93 8.98
N PRO A 180 9.07 -5.60 9.97
CA PRO A 180 9.63 -6.80 10.57
C PRO A 180 9.76 -7.95 9.56
N ARG A 181 10.74 -8.83 9.80
CA ARG A 181 10.89 -10.09 9.05
C ARG A 181 9.57 -10.89 9.04
N PRO A 182 9.26 -11.62 7.95
CA PRO A 182 10.08 -11.86 6.75
C PRO A 182 10.05 -10.73 5.72
N PHE A 183 9.38 -9.62 6.02
CA PHE A 183 9.34 -8.43 5.16
C PHE A 183 10.56 -7.55 5.44
N GLY A 184 10.73 -6.52 4.60
CA GLY A 184 11.72 -5.46 4.87
C GLY A 184 11.20 -4.06 4.72
N GLY A 185 10.11 -3.88 3.97
CA GLY A 185 9.48 -2.58 3.80
C GLY A 185 7.99 -2.63 4.08
N SER A 186 7.46 -1.50 4.51
CA SER A 186 6.05 -1.23 4.72
C SER A 186 5.69 0.07 4.03
N LEU A 187 4.69 0.02 3.15
CA LEU A 187 3.99 1.19 2.63
C LEU A 187 2.75 1.41 3.49
N VAL A 188 2.62 2.58 4.09
CA VAL A 188 1.44 2.99 4.86
C VAL A 188 0.76 4.13 4.12
N MET A 189 -0.54 3.97 3.88
CA MET A 189 -1.41 4.94 3.23
C MET A 189 -2.52 5.28 4.21
N ARG A 190 -2.65 6.55 4.59
CA ARG A 190 -3.69 7.01 5.52
C ARG A 190 -4.77 7.71 4.72
N VAL A 191 -5.96 7.15 4.68
CA VAL A 191 -7.08 7.70 3.92
C VAL A 191 -7.85 8.64 4.85
N PRO A 192 -7.94 9.94 4.54
CA PRO A 192 -8.68 10.88 5.34
C PRO A 192 -10.18 10.54 5.28
N PRO A 193 -10.94 10.89 6.31
CA PRO A 193 -12.39 10.82 6.22
C PRO A 193 -12.85 11.68 5.05
N VAL A 194 -13.63 11.09 4.14
CA VAL A 194 -14.28 11.87 3.09
C VAL A 194 -15.31 12.75 3.79
N PRO A 195 -15.29 14.09 3.59
CA PRO A 195 -16.28 14.97 4.19
C PRO A 195 -17.69 14.44 3.89
N ASN A 196 -18.55 14.41 4.92
CA ASN A 196 -19.92 13.95 4.78
C ASN A 196 -20.78 15.02 4.06
N GLN A 197 -20.42 15.32 2.81
CA GLN A 197 -21.28 16.01 1.89
C GLN A 197 -22.33 14.98 1.44
N PHE A 198 -23.61 15.26 1.68
CA PHE A 198 -24.77 14.46 1.26
C PHE A 198 -25.18 13.25 2.12
N ASP A 199 -24.81 13.20 3.42
CA ASP A 199 -25.14 12.05 4.28
C ASP A 199 -24.73 10.70 3.64
N ALA A 200 -23.49 10.69 3.16
CA ALA A 200 -22.92 9.68 2.30
C ALA A 200 -21.77 8.94 3.01
N VAL A 201 -21.82 7.61 2.99
CA VAL A 201 -20.69 6.77 3.43
C VAL A 201 -19.92 6.29 2.21
N VAL A 202 -18.62 6.62 2.14
CA VAL A 202 -17.72 6.15 1.08
C VAL A 202 -16.92 4.95 1.56
N ALA A 203 -17.10 3.81 0.91
CA ALA A 203 -16.38 2.57 1.21
C ALA A 203 -15.50 2.16 0.03
N LEU A 204 -14.18 2.00 0.27
CA LEU A 204 -13.26 1.48 -0.73
C LEU A 204 -13.58 0.00 -1.01
N THR A 205 -13.81 -0.36 -2.28
CA THR A 205 -14.09 -1.74 -2.69
C THR A 205 -12.97 -2.34 -3.52
N GLN A 206 -12.20 -1.50 -4.21
CA GLN A 206 -11.04 -1.95 -4.96
C GLN A 206 -9.99 -0.84 -5.06
N ILE A 207 -8.72 -1.23 -5.00
CA ILE A 207 -7.61 -0.39 -5.46
C ILE A 207 -6.60 -1.26 -6.17
N ALA A 208 -6.06 -0.77 -7.28
CA ALA A 208 -4.99 -1.42 -8.03
C ALA A 208 -3.98 -0.35 -8.40
N PHE A 209 -2.69 -0.59 -8.14
CA PHE A 209 -1.64 0.33 -8.50
C PHE A 209 -0.38 -0.41 -8.97
N GLU A 210 0.32 0.22 -9.91
CA GLU A 210 1.60 -0.23 -10.44
C GLU A 210 2.68 0.76 -9.99
N ILE A 211 3.64 0.29 -9.20
CA ILE A 211 4.82 1.05 -8.81
C ILE A 211 5.88 0.89 -9.91
N GLY A 212 6.46 2.00 -10.37
CA GLY A 212 7.40 2.01 -11.50
C GLY A 212 6.72 1.87 -12.87
N ALA A 213 5.44 2.25 -12.95
CA ALA A 213 4.58 2.01 -14.10
C ALA A 213 5.22 2.36 -15.46
N ARG A 214 4.91 1.55 -16.48
CA ARG A 214 5.55 1.63 -17.81
C ARG A 214 5.38 2.98 -18.52
N ASP A 215 4.31 3.69 -18.20
CA ASP A 215 3.95 4.99 -18.75
C ASP A 215 4.57 6.18 -18.00
N ILE A 216 5.32 5.94 -16.91
CA ILE A 216 6.01 7.02 -16.20
C ILE A 216 7.18 7.54 -17.03
N ARG A 217 7.23 8.87 -17.20
CA ARG A 217 8.30 9.59 -17.89
C ARG A 217 8.75 10.78 -17.05
N TYR A 218 10.06 10.91 -16.89
CA TYR A 218 10.70 12.02 -16.21
C TYR A 218 11.31 12.98 -17.23
N ARG A 219 11.46 14.22 -16.79
CA ARG A 219 12.07 15.30 -17.55
C ARG A 219 13.42 15.64 -16.95
N ARG A 220 14.47 15.69 -17.76
CA ARG A 220 15.80 16.19 -17.38
C ARG A 220 16.09 17.47 -18.15
N GLY A 221 16.70 18.45 -17.50
CA GLY A 221 16.99 19.77 -18.09
C GLY A 221 15.83 20.76 -17.93
N SER A 222 16.04 21.99 -18.42
CA SER A 222 15.11 23.12 -18.33
C SER A 222 14.83 23.74 -19.70
N GLY A 223 13.67 24.38 -19.85
CA GLY A 223 13.28 25.09 -21.07
C GLY A 223 13.24 24.19 -22.31
N ALA A 224 13.68 24.72 -23.45
CA ALA A 224 13.69 24.05 -24.75
C ALA A 224 14.67 22.86 -24.86
N ARG A 225 15.61 22.72 -23.91
CA ARG A 225 16.59 21.60 -23.87
C ARG A 225 16.13 20.42 -23.00
N ALA A 226 14.89 20.47 -22.52
CA ALA A 226 14.34 19.41 -21.70
C ALA A 226 14.18 18.12 -22.51
N SER A 227 14.66 17.00 -21.97
CA SER A 227 14.51 15.66 -22.57
C SER A 227 13.69 14.76 -21.67
N TRP A 228 12.90 13.88 -22.29
CA TRP A 228 12.05 12.92 -21.59
C TRP A 228 12.72 11.55 -21.53
N TYR A 229 12.92 11.03 -20.32
CA TYR A 229 13.48 9.69 -20.10
C TYR A 229 12.53 8.84 -19.26
N ARG A 230 12.75 7.53 -19.26
CA ARG A 230 12.04 6.60 -18.35
C ARG A 230 12.88 6.48 -17.08
N PRO A 231 12.31 6.67 -15.88
CA PRO A 231 13.06 6.46 -14.65
C PRO A 231 13.44 4.99 -14.49
N GLU A 232 14.48 4.78 -13.70
CA GLU A 232 14.82 3.45 -13.21
C GLU A 232 13.62 2.86 -12.44
N GLY A 233 13.37 1.57 -12.66
CA GLY A 233 12.31 0.83 -11.97
C GLY A 233 12.78 0.15 -10.68
N ILE A 234 11.90 -0.67 -10.12
CA ILE A 234 12.27 -1.56 -9.02
C ILE A 234 13.15 -2.68 -9.56
N VAL A 235 14.40 -2.77 -9.11
CA VAL A 235 15.31 -3.84 -9.51
C VAL A 235 15.00 -5.10 -8.73
N LEU A 236 14.62 -6.17 -9.42
CA LEU A 236 14.39 -7.46 -8.78
C LEU A 236 15.72 -8.12 -8.37
N PRO A 237 15.75 -8.87 -7.25
CA PRO A 237 16.94 -9.62 -6.89
C PRO A 237 17.30 -10.63 -7.99
N ARG A 238 18.60 -10.89 -8.15
CA ARG A 238 19.10 -11.87 -9.14
C ARG A 238 18.64 -13.30 -8.85
N ARG A 239 18.24 -13.58 -7.61
CA ARG A 239 17.75 -14.90 -7.17
C ARG A 239 16.33 -14.74 -6.66
N CYS A 240 15.44 -15.60 -7.14
CA CYS A 240 14.07 -15.62 -6.63
C CYS A 240 14.02 -16.28 -5.25
N PRO A 241 13.27 -15.73 -4.28
CA PRO A 241 12.94 -16.47 -3.07
C PRO A 241 12.20 -17.78 -3.40
N ARG A 242 12.45 -18.84 -2.62
CA ARG A 242 11.89 -20.19 -2.89
C ARG A 242 10.37 -20.22 -3.04
N ALA A 243 9.67 -19.37 -2.29
CA ALA A 243 8.21 -19.28 -2.30
C ALA A 243 7.70 -18.06 -3.08
N GLY A 244 8.51 -17.43 -3.93
CA GLY A 244 8.17 -16.16 -4.59
C GLY A 244 8.23 -14.96 -3.65
N PHE A 245 7.73 -13.82 -4.12
CA PHE A 245 7.80 -12.55 -3.41
C PHE A 245 6.54 -12.36 -2.58
N ARG A 246 6.68 -12.40 -1.24
CA ARG A 246 5.55 -12.36 -0.31
C ARG A 246 5.14 -10.93 0.03
N PHE A 247 3.85 -10.65 -0.06
CA PHE A 247 3.21 -9.41 0.33
C PHE A 247 2.15 -9.69 1.40
N GLU A 248 1.95 -8.71 2.27
CA GLU A 248 0.89 -8.74 3.28
C GLU A 248 0.23 -7.38 3.38
N LEU A 249 -1.08 -7.40 3.58
CA LEU A 249 -1.93 -6.25 3.74
C LEU A 249 -2.60 -6.31 5.10
N GLU A 250 -2.61 -5.20 5.81
CA GLU A 250 -3.49 -4.93 6.94
C GLU A 250 -4.27 -3.65 6.66
N LEU A 251 -5.59 -3.69 6.84
CA LEU A 251 -6.42 -2.49 6.82
C LEU A 251 -6.73 -2.05 8.25
N ARG A 252 -7.00 -0.77 8.44
CA ARG A 252 -7.68 -0.22 9.63
C ARG A 252 -8.97 0.42 9.16
N LEU A 253 -10.09 -0.09 9.62
CA LEU A 253 -11.41 0.45 9.32
C LEU A 253 -11.87 1.41 10.41
N ALA A 254 -12.77 2.32 10.07
CA ALA A 254 -13.34 3.29 11.02
C ALA A 254 -14.11 2.64 12.19
N ASP A 255 -14.57 1.39 12.00
CA ASP A 255 -15.21 0.59 13.06
C ASP A 255 -14.21 -0.17 13.96
N GLY A 256 -12.91 0.07 13.80
CA GLY A 256 -11.84 -0.54 14.58
C GLY A 256 -11.36 -1.92 14.08
N ARG A 257 -12.06 -2.54 13.12
CA ARG A 257 -11.65 -3.84 12.57
C ARG A 257 -10.35 -3.72 11.77
N ARG A 258 -9.60 -4.83 11.76
CA ARG A 258 -8.28 -4.94 11.10
C ARG A 258 -8.16 -6.18 10.21
N PRO A 259 -8.92 -6.23 9.11
CA PRO A 259 -8.85 -7.38 8.21
C PRO A 259 -7.46 -7.43 7.54
N ARG A 260 -7.00 -8.65 7.29
CA ARG A 260 -5.68 -8.92 6.73
C ARG A 260 -5.79 -9.78 5.49
N ALA A 261 -4.86 -9.63 4.56
CA ALA A 261 -4.73 -10.50 3.40
C ALA A 261 -3.26 -10.68 3.04
N SER A 262 -2.92 -11.79 2.42
CA SER A 262 -1.57 -12.04 1.92
C SER A 262 -1.60 -12.44 0.45
N ALA A 263 -0.48 -12.19 -0.24
CA ALA A 263 -0.30 -12.57 -1.63
C ALA A 263 1.15 -12.96 -1.87
N VAL A 264 1.36 -13.79 -2.88
CA VAL A 264 2.68 -14.16 -3.37
C VAL A 264 2.74 -13.81 -4.84
N ALA A 265 3.66 -12.91 -5.21
CA ALA A 265 3.98 -12.69 -6.61
C ALA A 265 4.93 -13.80 -7.09
N PRO A 266 4.58 -14.54 -8.15
CA PRO A 266 5.40 -15.63 -8.65
C PRO A 266 6.74 -15.12 -9.18
N CYS A 267 7.75 -16.00 -9.17
CA CYS A 267 9.07 -15.70 -9.73
C CYS A 267 8.98 -15.35 -11.22
N PRO A 268 9.53 -14.22 -11.64
CA PRO A 268 9.76 -13.97 -13.07
C PRO A 268 10.77 -14.96 -13.63
N ARG A 269 10.82 -15.06 -14.96
CA ARG A 269 11.83 -15.88 -15.64
C ARG A 269 13.23 -15.34 -15.32
N PRO A 270 14.26 -16.20 -15.22
CA PRO A 270 15.64 -15.75 -15.14
C PRO A 270 15.97 -14.83 -16.32
N ALA A 271 16.80 -13.81 -16.11
CA ALA A 271 17.45 -13.14 -17.23
C ALA A 271 18.40 -14.16 -17.89
N THR A 272 18.10 -14.58 -19.12
CA THR A 272 19.12 -15.19 -19.98
C THR A 272 20.12 -14.09 -20.30
N GLY A 273 21.30 -14.18 -19.71
CA GLY A 273 22.46 -13.37 -20.09
C GLY A 273 23.01 -13.82 -21.44
#